data_AF-A0A7V8NWS4-F1
#
_entry.id   AF-A0A7V8NWS4-F1
#
_cell.length_a   1.000
_cell.length_b   1.000
_cell.length_c   1.000
_cell.angle_alpha   90.00
_cell.angle_beta   90.00
_cell.angle_gamma   90.00
#
_symmetry.space_group_name_H-M   'P 1'
#
loop_
_entity.id
_entity.type
_entity.pdbx_description
1 polymer ?
#
loop_
_entity_poly.entity_id
_entity_poly.type
_entity_poly.pdbx_seq_one_letter_code
_entity_poly.pdbx_strand_id
1 'polypeptide(L)' 'MRQPKIIIVGGGLAGLMATIRAAESGLAVDLFSIVPVKRSHSVCAQGGINAA' A
#
# COMPACT_ATOMS: atom_id res chain seq x y z
N MET A 1 -25.74 1.24 -8.63
CA MET A 1 -25.06 1.79 -7.43
C MET A 1 -23.59 2.04 -7.78
N ARG A 2 -22.99 3.15 -7.36
CA ARG A 2 -21.56 3.41 -7.59
C ARG A 2 -20.75 2.46 -6.69
N GLN A 3 -19.87 1.64 -7.26
CA GLN A 3 -19.01 0.80 -6.45
C GLN A 3 -18.13 1.68 -5.55
N PRO A 4 -17.98 1.34 -4.26
CA PRO A 4 -17.10 2.08 -3.37
C PRO A 4 -15.66 2.00 -3.90
N LYS A 5 -14.99 3.16 -3.93
CA LYS A 5 -13.60 3.30 -4.37
C LYS A 5 -12.73 3.66 -3.16
N ILE A 6 -11.58 3.02 -3.04
CA ILE A 6 -10.62 3.28 -1.97
C ILE A 6 -9.50 4.16 -2.51
N ILE A 7 -9.12 5.18 -1.74
CA ILE A 7 -7.93 5.99 -2.00
C ILE A 7 -6.91 5.67 -0.92
N ILE A 8 -5.69 5.32 -1.33
CA ILE A 8 -4.56 5.07 -0.44
C ILE A 8 -3.48 6.09 -0.74
N VAL A 9 -3.04 6.82 0.29
CA VAL A 9 -2.00 7.83 0.20
C VAL A 9 -0.76 7.34 0.92
N GLY A 10 0.30 7.08 0.15
CA GLY A 10 1.59 6.57 0.60
C GLY A 10 1.89 5.17 0.05
N GLY A 11 2.91 5.06 -0.81
CA GLY A 11 3.35 3.79 -1.41
C GLY A 11 4.42 3.03 -0.61
N GLY A 12 4.41 3.14 0.73
CA GLY A 12 5.29 2.35 1.62
C GLY A 12 4.77 0.94 1.86
N LEU A 13 5.44 0.14 2.70
CA LEU A 13 5.03 -1.24 2.99
C LEU A 13 3.55 -1.35 3.41
N ALA A 14 3.10 -0.50 4.34
CA ALA A 14 1.72 -0.50 4.81
C ALA A 14 0.70 -0.15 3.71
N GLY A 15 0.98 0.89 2.92
CA GLY A 15 0.09 1.33 1.85
C GLY A 15 0.01 0.33 0.69
N LEU A 16 1.12 -0.30 0.32
CA LEU A 16 1.14 -1.39 -0.65
C LEU A 16 0.38 -2.61 -0.14
N MET A 17 0.56 -3.00 1.14
CA MET A 17 -0.17 -4.11 1.73
C MET A 17 -1.69 -3.85 1.76
N ALA A 18 -2.09 -2.64 2.17
CA ALA A 18 -3.49 -2.21 2.14
C ALA A 18 -4.06 -2.21 0.71
N THR A 19 -3.28 -1.76 -0.28
CA THR A 19 -3.67 -1.78 -1.70
C THR A 19 -3.94 -3.20 -2.17
N ILE A 20 -3.04 -4.13 -1.87
CA ILE A 20 -3.19 -5.55 -2.22
C ILE A 20 -4.47 -6.12 -1.61
N ARG A 21 -4.68 -5.96 -0.29
CA ARG A 21 -5.88 -6.49 0.38
C ARG A 21 -7.18 -5.89 -0.14
N ALA A 22 -7.20 -4.60 -0.41
CA ALA A 22 -8.36 -3.93 -0.98
C ALA A 22 -8.66 -4.43 -2.41
N ALA A 23 -7.63 -4.59 -3.24
CA ALA A 23 -7.78 -5.12 -4.59
C ALA A 23 -8.22 -6.60 -4.59
N GLU A 24 -7.65 -7.44 -3.72
CA GLU A 24 -8.07 -8.84 -3.51
C GLU A 24 -9.54 -8.95 -3.08
N SER A 25 -10.06 -7.95 -2.37
CA SER A 25 -11.46 -7.86 -1.96
C SER A 25 -12.39 -7.35 -3.07
N GLY A 26 -11.89 -7.16 -4.29
CA GLY A 26 -12.66 -6.69 -5.44
C GLY A 26 -12.96 -5.18 -5.45
N LEU A 27 -12.27 -4.39 -4.63
CA LEU A 27 -12.47 -2.95 -4.56
C LEU A 27 -11.53 -2.22 -5.52
N ALA A 28 -12.03 -1.18 -6.19
CA ALA A 28 -11.19 -0.31 -7.01
C ALA A 28 -10.33 0.59 -6.09
N VAL A 29 -9.02 0.60 -6.33
CA VAL A 29 -8.05 1.35 -5.51
C VAL A 29 -7.28 2.35 -6.37
N ASP A 30 -7.23 3.61 -5.92
CA ASP A 30 -6.23 4.57 -6.39
C ASP A 30 -5.10 4.66 -5.35
N LEU A 31 -3.87 4.35 -5.76
CA LEU A 31 -2.68 4.51 -4.92
C LEU A 31 -1.89 5.75 -5.33
N PHE A 32 -1.70 6.66 -4.39
CA PHE A 32 -0.89 7.86 -4.56
C PHE A 32 0.41 7.76 -3.76
N SER A 33 1.51 8.24 -4.33
CA SER A 33 2.80 8.29 -3.64
C SER A 33 3.60 9.48 -4.14
N ILE A 34 4.26 10.21 -3.23
CA ILE A 34 5.10 11.37 -3.55
C ILE A 34 6.39 10.97 -4.28
N VAL A 35 6.81 9.71 -4.14
CA VAL A 35 7.95 9.10 -4.83
C VAL A 35 7.53 7.77 -5.45
N PRO A 36 8.26 7.23 -6.46
CA PRO A 36 8.06 5.85 -6.90
C PRO A 36 8.06 4.89 -5.69
N VAL A 37 7.10 3.96 -5.63
CA VAL A 37 6.80 3.19 -4.40
C VAL A 37 8.02 2.42 -3.83
N LYS A 38 8.95 2.00 -4.70
CA LYS A 38 10.22 1.34 -4.34
C LYS A 38 11.26 2.28 -3.69
N ARG A 39 10.99 3.59 -3.64
CA ARG A 39 11.81 4.60 -2.94
C ARG A 39 11.17 5.10 -1.64
N SER A 40 10.15 4.41 -1.14
CA SER A 40 9.63 4.70 0.19
C SER A 40 10.67 4.41 1.27
N HIS A 41 10.62 5.12 2.41
CA HIS A 41 11.56 4.92 3.53
C HIS A 41 11.53 3.49 4.08
N SER A 42 10.46 2.74 3.82
CA SER A 42 10.40 1.32 4.15
C SER A 42 11.52 0.49 3.52
N VAL A 43 12.08 0.90 2.37
CA VAL A 43 13.22 0.20 1.73
C VAL A 43 14.51 0.32 2.54
N CYS A 44 14.60 1.30 3.45
CA CYS A 44 15.77 1.54 4.29
C CYS A 44 15.77 0.67 5.56
N ALA A 45 14.79 -0.22 5.76
CA ALA A 45 14.78 -1.14 6.88
C ALA A 45 15.96 -2.12 6.80
N GLN A 46 16.76 -2.23 7.87
CA GLN A 46 17.98 -3.05 7.90
C GLN A 46 17.91 -4.25 8.84
N GLY A 47 17.16 -4.13 9.94
CA GLY A 47 17.12 -5.17 10.98
C GLY A 47 16.39 -6.43 10.52
N GLY A 48 15.07 -6.31 10.34
CA GLY A 48 14.20 -7.44 10.00
C GLY A 48 12.77 -7.18 10.48
N ILE A 49 11.90 -8.18 10.33
CA ILE A 49 10.54 -8.17 10.86
C ILE A 49 10.38 -9.38 11.79
N ASN A 50 9.91 -9.14 13.02
CA ASN A 50 9.54 -10.23 13.92
C ASN A 50 8.20 -10.82 13.46
N ALA A 51 8.09 -12.15 13.46
CA ALA A 51 6.86 -12.88 13.19
C ALA A 51 6.73 -14.01 14.22
N ALA A 52 5.53 -14.18 14.78
CA ALA A 52 5.15 -15.24 15.71
C ALA A 52 3.77 -15.78 15.31
#